data_AF-A0A2N3F425-F1
#
_entry.id   AF-A0A2N3F425-F1
#
_cell.length_a   1.000
_cell.length_b   1.000
_cell.length_c   1.000
_cell.angle_alpha   90.00
_cell.angle_beta   90.00
_cell.angle_gamma   90.00
#
_symmetry.space_group_name_H-M   'P 1'
#
loop_
_entity.id
_entity.type
_entity.pdbx_description
1 polymer ?
#
loop_
_entity_poly.entity_id
_entity_poly.type
_entity_poly.pdbx_seq_one_letter_code
_entity_poly.pdbx_strand_id
1 'polypeptide(L)'
;MAPEDELIQDARSSRTSRSLTPRERRRRIILLTVLLILLALLAYSTYFFFQNRRLPIVQVAPPKEAVKPPQFLYAISGTGTNELSRPVGVAVAPDGRVYVVDFGHRRVSVFTNAGRFLFAFSRVDSGVLRNPVHLWIKDGEVWVTDRRLQTIFVFDLEGKFKRRFVPKNEKLKWTPLALAFSKSGELRVTDVGDTETHRLLLFSAEGSRTATVGHTYQALSLDDTPGGFYFPNGLAVAADGRIYVSDGDNRRIQVFTSAGKFKQFVDTSGVPRGIAIDQAQRLYAVDALAHTIDVYTLDGERLTQFGSQGFGPGQFNYPNDITTDQRNRIYVTDRDNDQVQVWGWPVAEPPSIAAPTTLSGWLACLVPFMLLPLLLLLRKIRIIVTPGFVDALIAAEQVKRASGRRRIRLVAPEEDRELYEGRTEEGIVLTDLIAFEAHSESDARTVAERVEVSEKDAIYLSMAMRARALASEDRDLRRSAVLAEVRVLSIEDFLQDYLGAERS
;
A
#
# COMPACT_ATOMS: atom_id res chain seq x y z
N MET A 1 62.80 52.81 -3.27
CA MET A 1 62.05 52.57 -2.02
C MET A 1 60.71 53.30 -2.13
N ALA A 2 59.65 52.57 -2.49
CA ALA A 2 58.32 52.86 -1.96
C ALA A 2 58.30 52.41 -0.47
N PRO A 3 57.30 52.73 0.39
CA PRO A 3 55.89 52.41 0.12
C PRO A 3 54.84 53.43 0.63
N GLU A 4 53.76 53.65 -0.11
CA GLU A 4 52.41 53.04 0.03
C GLU A 4 51.49 53.54 1.18
N ASP A 5 51.84 54.56 1.97
CA ASP A 5 50.97 54.92 3.11
C ASP A 5 49.95 56.06 2.87
N GLU A 6 50.03 56.83 1.79
CA GLU A 6 49.09 57.94 1.54
C GLU A 6 47.91 57.61 0.61
N LEU A 7 47.91 56.43 -0.03
CA LEU A 7 46.82 56.00 -0.92
C LEU A 7 45.77 55.09 -0.25
N ILE A 8 45.89 54.83 1.06
CA ILE A 8 44.97 53.94 1.80
C ILE A 8 44.02 54.72 2.74
N GLN A 9 44.28 55.99 3.05
CA GLN A 9 43.40 56.76 3.95
C GLN A 9 42.20 57.42 3.24
N ASP A 10 42.31 57.77 1.96
CA ASP A 10 41.21 58.46 1.26
C ASP A 10 40.15 57.51 0.66
N ALA A 11 40.38 56.20 0.70
CA ALA A 11 39.40 55.19 0.31
C ALA A 11 38.48 54.71 1.46
N ARG A 12 38.61 55.26 2.67
CA ARG A 12 37.83 54.84 3.85
C ARG A 12 36.85 55.88 4.40
N SER A 13 36.79 57.09 3.85
CA SER A 13 35.98 58.19 4.40
C SER A 13 34.56 58.37 3.83
N SER A 14 34.12 57.58 2.84
CA SER A 14 32.77 57.75 2.24
C SER A 14 31.78 56.61 2.48
N ARG A 15 31.98 55.78 3.50
CA ARG A 15 30.91 54.91 4.02
C ARG A 15 30.22 55.56 5.21
N THR A 16 29.43 56.60 4.94
CA THR A 16 28.36 57.01 5.84
C THR A 16 27.42 55.82 6.04
N SER A 17 27.62 55.09 7.14
CA SER A 17 26.69 54.07 7.59
C SER A 17 25.37 54.78 7.87
N ARG A 18 24.43 54.67 6.94
CA ARG A 18 23.05 55.14 7.09
C ARG A 18 22.52 54.59 8.43
N SER A 19 22.39 55.45 9.44
CA SER A 19 21.90 55.03 10.75
C SER A 19 20.43 54.65 10.60
N LEU A 20 20.14 53.38 10.85
CA LEU A 20 18.78 52.86 10.76
C LEU A 20 17.92 53.54 11.82
N THR A 21 16.72 53.96 11.45
CA THR A 21 15.76 54.45 12.44
C THR A 21 15.48 53.35 13.48
N PRO A 22 15.11 53.68 14.73
CA PRO A 22 14.85 52.68 15.78
C PRO A 22 13.83 51.61 15.35
N ARG A 23 12.84 51.98 14.53
CA ARG A 23 11.86 51.06 13.94
C ARG A 23 12.47 50.11 12.90
N GLU A 24 13.36 50.59 12.04
CA GLU A 24 14.04 49.76 11.03
C GLU A 24 15.06 48.80 11.68
N ARG A 25 15.76 49.26 12.72
CA ARG A 25 16.69 48.42 13.49
C ARG A 25 15.93 47.29 14.21
N ARG A 26 14.79 47.60 14.83
CA ARG A 26 13.93 46.60 15.48
C ARG A 26 13.35 45.59 14.49
N ARG A 27 12.89 46.04 13.32
CA ARG A 27 12.43 45.15 12.23
C ARG A 27 13.53 44.23 11.71
N ARG A 28 14.76 44.75 11.52
CA ARG A 28 15.91 43.92 11.09
C ARG A 28 16.29 42.89 12.14
N ILE A 29 16.29 43.25 13.42
CA ILE A 29 16.56 42.31 14.51
C ILE A 29 15.53 41.19 14.51
N ILE A 30 14.23 41.51 14.44
CA ILE A 30 13.15 40.51 14.41
C ILE A 30 13.32 39.56 13.21
N LEU A 31 13.58 40.11 12.01
CA LEU A 31 13.80 39.31 10.79
C LEU A 31 15.02 38.39 10.91
N LEU A 32 16.13 38.89 11.46
CA LEU A 32 17.33 38.09 11.70
C LEU A 32 17.07 36.98 12.70
N THR A 33 16.37 37.26 13.80
CA THR A 33 16.01 36.25 14.80
C THR A 33 15.12 35.17 14.21
N VAL A 34 14.10 35.54 13.42
CA VAL A 34 13.22 34.58 12.74
C VAL A 34 14.00 33.72 11.75
N LEU A 35 14.91 34.32 10.97
CA LEU A 35 15.78 33.58 10.05
C LEU A 35 16.69 32.59 10.78
N LEU A 36 17.26 32.98 11.92
CA LEU A 36 18.12 32.14 12.74
C LEU A 36 17.36 30.94 13.31
N ILE A 37 16.11 31.15 13.76
CA ILE A 37 15.23 30.08 14.23
C ILE A 37 14.89 29.10 13.09
N LEU A 38 14.57 29.60 11.90
CA LEU A 38 14.27 28.76 10.74
C LEU A 38 15.48 27.94 10.29
N LEU A 39 16.68 28.53 10.29
CA LEU A 39 17.93 27.83 9.98
C LEU A 39 18.26 26.75 11.03
N ALA A 40 18.04 27.02 12.32
CA ALA A 40 18.24 26.03 13.38
C ALA A 40 17.27 24.85 13.24
N LEU A 41 16.00 25.11 12.92
CA LEU A 41 15.00 24.06 12.66
C LEU A 41 15.35 23.23 11.42
N LEU A 42 15.84 23.87 10.36
CA LEU A 42 16.29 23.17 9.15
C LEU A 42 17.52 22.30 9.44
N ALA A 43 18.50 22.82 10.17
CA ALA A 43 19.70 22.07 10.57
C ALA A 43 19.33 20.86 11.44
N TYR A 44 18.42 21.04 12.40
CA TYR A 44 17.92 19.96 13.23
C TYR A 44 17.18 18.88 12.42
N SER A 45 16.28 19.29 11.52
CA SER A 45 15.55 18.37 10.63
C SER A 45 16.50 17.58 9.73
N THR A 46 17.52 18.24 9.19
CA THR A 46 18.54 17.64 8.33
C THR A 46 19.42 16.67 9.10
N TYR A 47 19.90 17.05 10.28
CA TYR A 47 20.66 16.18 11.18
C TYR A 47 19.88 14.91 11.55
N PHE A 48 18.61 15.07 11.93
CA PHE A 48 17.72 13.95 12.23
C PHE A 48 17.52 13.02 11.03
N PHE A 49 17.31 13.58 9.82
CA PHE A 49 17.18 12.79 8.60
C PHE A 49 18.45 11.99 8.28
N PHE A 50 19.64 12.58 8.43
CA PHE A 50 20.90 11.87 8.16
C PHE A 50 21.20 10.78 9.19
N GLN A 51 20.86 10.99 10.47
CA GLN A 51 20.97 9.97 11.51
C GLN A 51 19.99 8.80 11.28
N ASN A 52 18.75 9.09 10.90
CA ASN A 52 17.66 8.10 10.95
C ASN A 52 17.20 7.59 9.58
N ARG A 53 17.70 8.18 8.49
CA ARG A 53 17.25 7.98 7.09
C ARG A 53 15.72 8.06 6.92
N ARG A 54 15.04 8.81 7.79
CA ARG A 54 13.57 8.96 7.83
C ARG A 54 13.23 10.39 8.31
N LEU A 55 12.20 10.99 7.72
CA LEU A 55 11.59 12.21 8.28
C LEU A 55 10.93 11.87 9.63
N PRO A 56 10.85 12.82 10.59
CA PRO A 56 10.23 12.60 11.90
C PRO A 56 8.71 12.49 11.76
N ILE A 57 8.23 11.36 11.26
CA ILE A 57 6.86 10.92 11.42
C ILE A 57 6.83 10.27 12.80
N VAL A 58 6.08 10.85 13.73
CA VAL A 58 5.79 10.20 15.01
C VAL A 58 5.03 8.93 14.70
N GLN A 59 5.66 7.76 14.89
CA GLN A 59 4.95 6.50 14.85
C GLN A 59 4.05 6.43 16.08
N VAL A 60 2.76 6.63 15.87
CA VAL A 60 1.75 6.09 16.78
C VAL A 60 1.91 4.57 16.70
N ALA A 61 2.07 3.91 17.86
CA ALA A 61 2.01 2.46 17.91
C ALA A 61 0.71 2.03 17.20
N PRO A 62 0.75 1.12 16.22
CA PRO A 62 -0.50 0.69 15.60
C PRO A 62 -1.39 0.15 16.73
N PRO A 63 -2.68 0.52 16.81
CA PRO A 63 -3.60 -0.32 17.56
C PRO A 63 -3.39 -1.75 17.06
N LYS A 64 -3.63 -2.78 17.90
CA LYS A 64 -3.82 -4.15 17.37
C LYS A 64 -4.97 -4.06 16.38
N GLU A 65 -4.67 -3.76 15.11
CA GLU A 65 -5.65 -3.65 14.05
C GLU A 65 -6.29 -5.02 13.98
N ALA A 66 -7.57 -5.09 14.33
CA ALA A 66 -8.32 -6.32 14.24
C ALA A 66 -8.12 -6.88 12.83
N VAL A 67 -7.66 -8.13 12.73
CA VAL A 67 -7.37 -8.74 11.44
C VAL A 67 -8.66 -8.73 10.63
N LYS A 68 -8.69 -7.95 9.54
CA LYS A 68 -9.88 -7.81 8.69
C LYS A 68 -10.36 -9.20 8.26
N PRO A 69 -11.64 -9.56 8.44
CA PRO A 69 -12.14 -10.89 8.12
C PRO A 69 -12.07 -11.17 6.61
N PRO A 70 -12.00 -12.45 6.20
CA PRO A 70 -12.22 -12.87 4.83
C PRO A 70 -13.54 -12.32 4.27
N GLN A 71 -13.57 -12.05 2.97
CA GLN A 71 -14.73 -11.55 2.24
C GLN A 71 -15.27 -12.62 1.28
N PHE A 72 -16.59 -12.67 1.15
CA PHE A 72 -17.27 -13.54 0.20
C PHE A 72 -16.86 -13.14 -1.22
N LEU A 73 -16.54 -14.13 -2.05
CA LEU A 73 -16.18 -13.94 -3.46
C LEU A 73 -17.32 -14.41 -4.37
N TYR A 74 -17.71 -15.69 -4.26
CA TYR A 74 -18.77 -16.32 -5.05
C TYR A 74 -19.16 -17.66 -4.42
N ALA A 75 -20.20 -18.31 -4.95
CA ALA A 75 -20.63 -19.64 -4.54
C ALA A 75 -20.65 -20.62 -5.71
N ILE A 76 -20.45 -21.90 -5.41
CA ILE A 76 -20.51 -23.03 -6.33
C ILE A 76 -21.70 -23.89 -5.92
N SER A 77 -22.78 -23.87 -6.70
CA SER A 77 -23.99 -24.68 -6.46
C SER A 77 -24.23 -25.72 -7.54
N GLY A 78 -23.66 -25.56 -8.75
CA GLY A 78 -24.02 -26.36 -9.92
C GLY A 78 -25.27 -25.83 -10.62
N THR A 79 -25.72 -26.52 -11.67
CA THR A 79 -26.92 -26.14 -12.44
C THR A 79 -27.66 -27.38 -12.95
N GLY A 80 -29.00 -27.35 -12.91
CA GLY A 80 -29.85 -28.43 -13.40
C GLY A 80 -29.57 -29.75 -12.71
N THR A 81 -29.34 -30.82 -13.46
CA THR A 81 -29.04 -32.16 -12.89
C THR A 81 -27.70 -32.26 -12.14
N ASN A 82 -26.89 -31.21 -12.19
CA ASN A 82 -25.57 -31.13 -11.57
C ASN A 82 -25.56 -30.18 -10.36
N GLU A 83 -26.73 -29.73 -9.89
CA GLU A 83 -26.86 -29.04 -8.62
C GLU A 83 -26.36 -29.92 -7.48
N LEU A 84 -25.72 -29.28 -6.50
CA LEU A 84 -25.33 -29.90 -5.25
C LEU A 84 -26.58 -30.14 -4.41
N SER A 85 -26.56 -31.20 -3.61
CA SER A 85 -27.56 -31.43 -2.58
C SER A 85 -26.85 -31.77 -1.28
N ARG A 86 -26.98 -30.88 -0.29
CA ARG A 86 -26.42 -31.00 1.05
C ARG A 86 -24.91 -31.25 1.03
N PRO A 87 -24.09 -30.40 0.39
CA PRO A 87 -22.65 -30.63 0.36
C PRO A 87 -22.08 -30.64 1.79
N VAL A 88 -21.23 -31.63 2.10
CA VAL A 88 -20.69 -31.82 3.46
C VAL A 88 -19.18 -31.87 3.56
N GLY A 89 -18.48 -32.22 2.47
CA GLY A 89 -17.02 -32.30 2.45
C GLY A 89 -16.45 -31.59 1.24
N VAL A 90 -15.30 -30.95 1.35
CA VAL A 90 -14.66 -30.23 0.23
C VAL A 90 -13.14 -30.37 0.24
N ALA A 91 -12.55 -30.61 -0.93
CA ALA A 91 -11.10 -30.50 -1.12
C ALA A 91 -10.79 -29.86 -2.48
N VAL A 92 -9.64 -29.18 -2.56
CA VAL A 92 -9.16 -28.58 -3.81
C VAL A 92 -7.88 -29.28 -4.25
N ALA A 93 -7.86 -29.75 -5.49
CA ALA A 93 -6.70 -30.36 -6.10
C ALA A 93 -5.64 -29.30 -6.48
N PRO A 94 -4.37 -29.68 -6.63
CA PRO A 94 -3.31 -28.76 -7.07
C PRO A 94 -3.58 -28.07 -8.42
N ASP A 95 -4.33 -28.70 -9.31
CA ASP A 95 -4.76 -28.13 -10.60
C ASP A 95 -5.94 -27.15 -10.48
N GLY A 96 -6.46 -26.94 -9.27
CA GLY A 96 -7.58 -26.06 -8.98
C GLY A 96 -8.96 -26.68 -9.17
N ARG A 97 -9.08 -27.99 -9.46
CA ARG A 97 -10.38 -28.69 -9.41
C ARG A 97 -10.89 -28.72 -7.97
N VAL A 98 -12.17 -28.43 -7.79
CA VAL A 98 -12.86 -28.45 -6.50
C VAL A 98 -13.70 -29.72 -6.44
N TYR A 99 -13.41 -30.59 -5.48
CA TYR A 99 -14.13 -31.84 -5.25
C TYR A 99 -15.01 -31.65 -4.03
N VAL A 100 -16.30 -31.97 -4.19
CA VAL A 100 -17.33 -31.76 -3.17
C VAL A 100 -18.04 -33.08 -2.92
N VAL A 101 -18.11 -33.51 -1.67
CA VAL A 101 -19.02 -34.60 -1.27
C VAL A 101 -20.45 -34.06 -1.32
N ASP A 102 -21.15 -34.46 -2.38
CA ASP A 102 -22.55 -34.14 -2.66
C ASP A 102 -23.42 -35.21 -1.96
N PHE A 103 -23.67 -34.98 -0.68
CA PHE A 103 -24.22 -35.97 0.24
C PHE A 103 -25.60 -36.47 -0.20
N GLY A 104 -26.49 -35.55 -0.58
CA GLY A 104 -27.86 -35.87 -1.01
C GLY A 104 -27.87 -36.78 -2.24
N HIS A 105 -26.93 -36.56 -3.16
CA HIS A 105 -26.77 -37.40 -4.34
C HIS A 105 -25.86 -38.63 -4.14
N ARG A 106 -25.23 -38.77 -2.96
CA ARG A 106 -24.29 -39.86 -2.61
C ARG A 106 -23.16 -40.02 -3.64
N ARG A 107 -22.56 -38.90 -4.03
CA ARG A 107 -21.46 -38.85 -5.01
C ARG A 107 -20.42 -37.82 -4.59
N VAL A 108 -19.30 -37.81 -5.30
CA VAL A 108 -18.38 -36.68 -5.30
C VAL A 108 -18.60 -35.91 -6.60
N SER A 109 -18.95 -34.64 -6.50
CA SER A 109 -19.15 -33.70 -7.61
C SER A 109 -17.90 -32.84 -7.78
N VAL A 110 -17.42 -32.68 -9.02
CA VAL A 110 -16.16 -32.01 -9.33
C VAL A 110 -16.43 -30.77 -10.19
N PHE A 111 -15.85 -29.65 -9.79
CA PHE A 111 -16.02 -28.36 -10.43
C PHE A 111 -14.65 -27.74 -10.77
N THR A 112 -14.64 -26.79 -11.69
CA THR A 112 -13.52 -25.87 -11.81
C THR A 112 -13.48 -24.94 -10.59
N ASN A 113 -12.33 -24.29 -10.37
CA ASN A 113 -12.25 -23.21 -9.38
C ASN A 113 -13.21 -22.04 -9.66
N ALA A 114 -13.77 -21.91 -10.86
CA ALA A 114 -14.77 -20.90 -11.20
C ALA A 114 -16.22 -21.39 -11.03
N GLY A 115 -16.42 -22.59 -10.47
CA GLY A 115 -17.74 -23.16 -10.19
C GLY A 115 -18.41 -23.86 -11.37
N ARG A 116 -17.71 -24.07 -12.49
CA ARG A 116 -18.26 -24.85 -13.62
C ARG A 116 -18.18 -26.33 -13.31
N PHE A 117 -19.30 -27.05 -13.40
CA PHE A 117 -19.32 -28.51 -13.26
C PHE A 117 -18.44 -29.20 -14.31
N LEU A 118 -17.72 -30.25 -13.90
CA LEU A 118 -16.86 -31.06 -14.75
C LEU A 118 -17.42 -32.48 -14.88
N PHE A 119 -17.51 -33.21 -13.77
CA PHE A 119 -18.02 -34.57 -13.71
C PHE A 119 -18.39 -34.92 -12.26
N ALA A 120 -19.01 -36.08 -12.07
CA ALA A 120 -19.24 -36.64 -10.74
C ALA A 120 -19.04 -38.16 -10.75
N PHE A 121 -18.65 -38.71 -9.61
CA PHE A 121 -18.40 -40.15 -9.47
C PHE A 121 -18.92 -40.69 -8.15
N SER A 122 -19.35 -41.94 -8.19
CA SER A 122 -19.84 -42.68 -7.02
C SER A 122 -19.53 -44.17 -7.07
N ARG A 123 -19.13 -44.72 -8.23
CA ARG A 123 -18.90 -46.16 -8.39
C ARG A 123 -17.67 -46.59 -7.60
N VAL A 124 -17.83 -47.65 -6.82
CA VAL A 124 -16.78 -48.36 -6.07
C VAL A 124 -16.95 -49.85 -6.31
N ASP A 125 -15.93 -50.68 -6.04
CA ASP A 125 -15.91 -52.15 -6.22
C ASP A 125 -17.19 -52.77 -6.82
N SER A 126 -18.15 -53.19 -5.99
CA SER A 126 -19.42 -53.83 -6.39
C SER A 126 -20.65 -52.94 -6.17
N GLY A 127 -20.50 -51.61 -6.16
CA GLY A 127 -21.64 -50.72 -5.92
C GLY A 127 -21.33 -49.23 -6.06
N VAL A 128 -21.93 -48.45 -5.17
CA VAL A 128 -21.77 -47.00 -5.12
C VAL A 128 -21.53 -46.54 -3.69
N LEU A 129 -20.94 -45.35 -3.54
CA LEU A 129 -20.90 -44.60 -2.28
C LEU A 129 -22.30 -44.56 -1.65
N ARG A 130 -22.36 -44.69 -0.32
CA ARG A 130 -23.60 -44.75 0.45
C ARG A 130 -23.75 -43.56 1.37
N ASN A 131 -22.72 -43.26 2.15
CA ASN A 131 -22.70 -42.12 3.06
C ASN A 131 -21.28 -41.51 3.04
N PRO A 132 -20.84 -40.98 1.88
CA PRO A 132 -19.59 -40.24 1.83
C PRO A 132 -19.70 -38.99 2.70
N VAL A 133 -18.64 -38.62 3.42
CA VAL A 133 -18.68 -37.47 4.36
C VAL A 133 -17.51 -36.51 4.21
N HIS A 134 -16.29 -37.02 4.06
CA HIS A 134 -15.10 -36.20 3.97
C HIS A 134 -14.24 -36.68 2.81
N LEU A 135 -13.43 -35.79 2.25
CA LEU A 135 -12.44 -36.15 1.26
C LEU A 135 -11.12 -35.42 1.47
N TRP A 136 -10.03 -36.00 0.96
CA TRP A 136 -8.71 -35.38 0.93
C TRP A 136 -8.00 -35.74 -0.36
N ILE A 137 -7.16 -34.84 -0.85
CA ILE A 137 -6.39 -35.07 -2.08
C ILE A 137 -4.91 -35.15 -1.73
N LYS A 138 -4.28 -36.25 -2.13
CA LYS A 138 -2.85 -36.49 -1.93
C LYS A 138 -2.28 -37.27 -3.09
N ASP A 139 -1.14 -36.83 -3.61
CA ASP A 139 -0.35 -37.53 -4.64
C ASP A 139 -1.18 -37.96 -5.89
N GLY A 140 -2.10 -37.10 -6.33
CA GLY A 140 -2.98 -37.40 -7.47
C GLY A 140 -4.09 -38.41 -7.16
N GLU A 141 -4.37 -38.67 -5.89
CA GLU A 141 -5.45 -39.54 -5.43
C GLU A 141 -6.46 -38.78 -4.59
N VAL A 142 -7.74 -39.13 -4.76
CA VAL A 142 -8.85 -38.62 -3.96
C VAL A 142 -9.25 -39.70 -2.95
N TRP A 143 -9.07 -39.40 -1.67
CA TRP A 143 -9.41 -40.28 -0.56
C TRP A 143 -10.74 -39.84 0.02
N VAL A 144 -11.74 -40.72 0.02
CA VAL A 144 -13.12 -40.42 0.42
C VAL A 144 -13.53 -41.35 1.55
N THR A 145 -13.94 -40.80 2.69
CA THR A 145 -14.50 -41.58 3.80
C THR A 145 -15.97 -41.87 3.52
N ASP A 146 -16.40 -43.11 3.75
CA ASP A 146 -17.81 -43.51 3.71
C ASP A 146 -18.20 -44.15 5.05
N ARG A 147 -19.10 -43.48 5.79
CA ARG A 147 -19.51 -43.93 7.12
C ARG A 147 -20.38 -45.17 7.09
N ARG A 148 -21.19 -45.35 6.05
CA ARG A 148 -22.14 -46.47 5.97
C ARG A 148 -21.43 -47.75 5.54
N LEU A 149 -20.44 -47.61 4.65
CA LEU A 149 -19.57 -48.70 4.22
C LEU A 149 -18.34 -48.88 5.11
N GLN A 150 -18.18 -48.03 6.15
CA GLN A 150 -17.17 -48.14 7.20
C GLN A 150 -15.74 -48.27 6.64
N THR A 151 -15.42 -47.47 5.63
CA THR A 151 -14.16 -47.58 4.91
C THR A 151 -13.73 -46.25 4.28
N ILE A 152 -12.50 -46.23 3.79
CA ILE A 152 -11.96 -45.13 3.00
C ILE A 152 -11.70 -45.65 1.59
N PHE A 153 -12.32 -45.02 0.60
CA PHE A 153 -12.13 -45.33 -0.81
C PHE A 153 -11.10 -44.39 -1.41
N VAL A 154 -10.26 -44.91 -2.31
CA VAL A 154 -9.24 -44.15 -3.02
C VAL A 154 -9.56 -44.18 -4.51
N PHE A 155 -9.63 -43.00 -5.11
CA PHE A 155 -9.88 -42.75 -6.52
C PHE A 155 -8.68 -42.03 -7.15
N ASP A 156 -8.56 -42.05 -8.47
CA ASP A 156 -7.73 -41.07 -9.18
C ASP A 156 -8.45 -39.71 -9.27
N LEU A 157 -7.76 -38.70 -9.80
CA LEU A 157 -8.33 -37.37 -9.97
C LEU A 157 -9.51 -37.37 -10.96
N GLU A 158 -9.62 -38.37 -11.84
CA GLU A 158 -10.69 -38.49 -12.83
C GLU A 158 -11.93 -39.20 -12.24
N GLY A 159 -11.89 -39.58 -10.96
CA GLY A 159 -12.99 -40.20 -10.24
C GLY A 159 -13.13 -41.70 -10.49
N LYS A 160 -12.12 -42.33 -11.08
CA LYS A 160 -12.08 -43.79 -11.24
C LYS A 160 -11.62 -44.42 -9.93
N PHE A 161 -12.41 -45.36 -9.45
CA PHE A 161 -12.10 -46.12 -8.25
C PHE A 161 -10.80 -46.93 -8.43
N LYS A 162 -9.87 -46.80 -7.49
CA LYS A 162 -8.59 -47.52 -7.47
C LYS A 162 -8.60 -48.67 -6.46
N ARG A 163 -8.91 -48.37 -5.19
CA ARG A 163 -8.83 -49.33 -4.07
C ARG A 163 -9.56 -48.84 -2.83
N ARG A 164 -9.83 -49.77 -1.90
CA ARG A 164 -10.12 -49.46 -0.50
C ARG A 164 -8.81 -49.33 0.28
N PHE A 165 -8.74 -48.39 1.21
CA PHE A 165 -7.69 -48.38 2.22
C PHE A 165 -7.97 -49.47 3.25
N VAL A 166 -6.99 -50.34 3.47
CA VAL A 166 -7.04 -51.40 4.48
C VAL A 166 -5.81 -51.24 5.36
N PRO A 167 -5.97 -51.02 6.68
CA PRO A 167 -4.87 -51.03 7.62
C PRO A 167 -4.01 -52.27 7.48
N LYS A 168 -2.68 -52.10 7.45
CA LYS A 168 -1.77 -53.26 7.36
C LYS A 168 -1.82 -54.09 8.64
N ASN A 169 -1.77 -55.40 8.46
CA ASN A 169 -1.65 -56.42 9.52
C ASN A 169 -2.78 -56.44 10.57
N GLU A 170 -3.93 -55.80 10.30
CA GLU A 170 -5.05 -55.79 11.23
C GLU A 170 -6.39 -55.64 10.50
N LYS A 171 -7.42 -56.31 11.01
CA LYS A 171 -8.81 -56.01 10.67
C LYS A 171 -9.36 -55.03 11.69
N LEU A 172 -9.51 -53.78 11.27
CA LEU A 172 -10.02 -52.71 12.12
C LEU A 172 -11.54 -52.54 11.95
N LYS A 173 -12.30 -52.68 13.04
CA LYS A 173 -13.69 -52.20 13.11
C LYS A 173 -13.66 -50.70 13.44
N TRP A 174 -14.23 -49.89 12.56
CA TRP A 174 -14.17 -48.43 12.63
C TRP A 174 -15.26 -47.80 11.75
N THR A 175 -15.52 -46.52 11.96
CA THR A 175 -16.35 -45.67 11.11
C THR A 175 -15.55 -44.37 10.87
N PRO A 176 -14.63 -44.36 9.88
CA PRO A 176 -13.78 -43.20 9.63
C PRO A 176 -14.62 -42.00 9.24
N LEU A 177 -14.28 -40.84 9.78
CA LEU A 177 -15.00 -39.59 9.54
C LEU A 177 -14.13 -38.59 8.77
N ALA A 178 -13.19 -37.91 9.44
CA ALA A 178 -12.23 -37.01 8.81
C ALA A 178 -10.87 -37.67 8.66
N LEU A 179 -10.13 -37.27 7.63
CA LEU A 179 -8.78 -37.76 7.39
C LEU A 179 -7.87 -36.63 6.95
N ALA A 180 -6.60 -36.71 7.34
CA ALA A 180 -5.57 -35.76 6.94
C ALA A 180 -4.23 -36.48 6.81
N PHE A 181 -3.34 -35.93 6.00
CA PHE A 181 -1.99 -36.44 5.85
C PHE A 181 -0.97 -35.46 6.42
N SER A 182 0.07 -35.99 7.06
CA SER A 182 1.27 -35.21 7.36
C SER A 182 2.10 -34.96 6.10
N LYS A 183 3.05 -34.02 6.18
CA LYS A 183 4.02 -33.78 5.09
C LYS A 183 4.87 -35.01 4.74
N SER A 184 5.14 -35.87 5.72
CA SER A 184 5.85 -37.15 5.54
C SER A 184 4.98 -38.24 4.91
N GLY A 185 3.70 -37.97 4.69
CA GLY A 185 2.76 -38.89 4.05
C GLY A 185 2.08 -39.88 5.00
N GLU A 186 2.21 -39.67 6.31
CA GLU A 186 1.52 -40.46 7.32
C GLU A 186 0.04 -40.06 7.40
N LEU A 187 -0.84 -41.05 7.56
CA LEU A 187 -2.28 -40.84 7.60
C LEU A 187 -2.77 -40.65 9.04
N ARG A 188 -3.68 -39.71 9.24
CA ARG A 188 -4.40 -39.45 10.49
C ARG A 188 -5.90 -39.55 10.19
N VAL A 189 -6.65 -40.23 11.05
CA VAL A 189 -8.09 -40.44 10.84
C VAL A 189 -8.84 -40.27 12.16
N THR A 190 -9.90 -39.46 12.16
CA THR A 190 -10.87 -39.50 13.25
C THR A 190 -11.84 -40.65 13.01
N ASP A 191 -12.03 -41.45 14.05
CA ASP A 191 -12.91 -42.60 14.04
C ASP A 191 -14.04 -42.34 15.02
N VAL A 192 -15.27 -42.42 14.53
CA VAL A 192 -16.48 -42.28 15.35
C VAL A 192 -17.22 -43.61 15.55
N GLY A 193 -16.64 -44.71 15.05
CA GLY A 193 -17.06 -46.09 15.30
C GLY A 193 -18.56 -46.33 15.43
N ASP A 194 -18.93 -47.10 16.47
CA ASP A 194 -20.24 -47.05 17.13
C ASP A 194 -20.21 -45.96 18.23
N THR A 195 -21.35 -45.62 18.84
CA THR A 195 -21.49 -44.49 19.80
C THR A 195 -20.53 -44.54 21.00
N GLU A 196 -19.84 -45.66 21.20
CA GLU A 196 -18.90 -45.90 22.29
C GLU A 196 -17.43 -45.86 21.85
N THR A 197 -17.11 -45.67 20.56
CA THR A 197 -15.74 -45.73 20.03
C THR A 197 -15.31 -44.49 19.24
N HIS A 198 -15.12 -43.37 19.94
CA HIS A 198 -14.54 -42.13 19.42
C HIS A 198 -13.05 -42.04 19.73
N ARG A 199 -12.22 -41.87 18.71
CA ARG A 199 -10.77 -41.85 18.84
C ARG A 199 -10.07 -41.21 17.64
N LEU A 200 -8.79 -40.88 17.80
CA LEU A 200 -7.89 -40.51 16.73
C LEU A 200 -6.95 -41.69 16.42
N LEU A 201 -6.86 -42.08 15.15
CA LEU A 201 -6.00 -43.16 14.67
C LEU A 201 -4.83 -42.59 13.87
N LEU A 202 -3.63 -43.07 14.18
CA LEU A 202 -2.39 -42.66 13.52
C LEU A 202 -1.85 -43.86 12.74
N PHE A 203 -1.55 -43.63 11.46
CA PHE A 203 -0.98 -44.64 10.57
C PHE A 203 0.35 -44.13 9.99
N SER A 204 1.28 -45.04 9.76
CA SER A 204 2.51 -44.76 9.01
C SER A 204 2.20 -44.50 7.53
N ALA A 205 3.18 -44.00 6.77
CA ALA A 205 3.03 -43.80 5.32
C ALA A 205 2.75 -45.11 4.58
N GLU A 206 3.17 -46.24 5.14
CA GLU A 206 2.94 -47.58 4.60
C GLU A 206 1.56 -48.14 4.95
N GLY A 207 0.79 -47.47 5.82
CA GLY A 207 -0.56 -47.87 6.23
C GLY A 207 -0.63 -48.76 7.49
N SER A 208 0.47 -48.93 8.22
CA SER A 208 0.46 -49.63 9.52
C SER A 208 0.01 -48.69 10.63
N ARG A 209 -0.88 -49.13 11.53
CA ARG A 209 -1.32 -48.30 12.66
C ARG A 209 -0.16 -48.12 13.65
N THR A 210 0.21 -46.86 13.92
CA THR A 210 1.31 -46.51 14.83
C THR A 210 0.82 -46.15 16.22
N ALA A 211 -0.37 -45.54 16.34
CA ALA A 211 -0.97 -45.21 17.63
C ALA A 211 -2.50 -45.09 17.54
N THR A 212 -3.14 -45.24 18.70
CA THR A 212 -4.53 -44.84 18.94
C THR A 212 -4.51 -43.82 20.07
N VAL A 213 -5.18 -42.69 19.86
CA VAL A 213 -5.24 -41.59 20.81
C VAL A 213 -6.68 -41.40 21.24
N GLY A 214 -6.87 -41.38 22.56
CA GLY A 214 -8.14 -41.04 23.17
C GLY A 214 -9.17 -42.16 23.25
N HIS A 215 -10.32 -41.81 23.82
CA HIS A 215 -11.48 -42.67 24.01
C HIS A 215 -12.76 -41.84 24.02
N THR A 216 -13.92 -42.48 23.96
CA THR A 216 -15.22 -41.78 24.04
C THR A 216 -15.41 -41.15 25.41
N TYR A 217 -15.62 -39.85 25.42
CA TYR A 217 -15.90 -39.11 26.65
C TYR A 217 -16.65 -37.81 26.34
N GLN A 218 -17.79 -37.62 27.00
CA GLN A 218 -18.55 -36.38 26.94
C GLN A 218 -18.10 -35.45 28.07
N ALA A 219 -17.41 -34.38 27.70
CA ALA A 219 -16.80 -33.43 28.61
C ALA A 219 -17.83 -32.51 29.27
N LEU A 220 -17.60 -32.15 30.54
CA LEU A 220 -18.41 -31.18 31.28
C LEU A 220 -17.85 -29.76 31.21
N SER A 221 -16.53 -29.61 31.00
CA SER A 221 -15.83 -28.34 30.81
C SER A 221 -14.78 -28.43 29.69
N LEU A 222 -14.22 -27.28 29.29
CA LEU A 222 -13.24 -27.20 28.21
C LEU A 222 -12.01 -28.08 28.48
N ASP A 223 -11.50 -28.06 29.71
CA ASP A 223 -10.29 -28.71 30.18
C ASP A 223 -10.48 -30.15 30.66
N ASP A 224 -11.72 -30.64 30.64
CA ASP A 224 -12.09 -31.95 31.14
C ASP A 224 -11.55 -33.08 30.26
N THR A 225 -10.77 -33.99 30.87
CA THR A 225 -10.27 -35.23 30.26
C THR A 225 -9.60 -35.00 28.88
N PRO A 226 -8.35 -34.50 28.86
CA PRO A 226 -7.55 -34.42 27.63
C PRO A 226 -7.44 -35.77 26.92
N GLY A 227 -7.70 -35.79 25.62
CA GLY A 227 -7.80 -37.02 24.82
C GLY A 227 -9.15 -37.73 24.93
N GLY A 228 -10.10 -37.27 25.74
CA GLY A 228 -11.49 -37.70 25.68
C GLY A 228 -12.20 -37.04 24.51
N PHE A 229 -12.90 -37.81 23.67
CA PHE A 229 -13.57 -37.33 22.46
C PHE A 229 -15.07 -37.61 22.45
N TYR A 230 -15.86 -36.66 21.94
CA TYR A 230 -17.26 -36.80 21.64
C TYR A 230 -17.55 -36.21 20.24
N PHE A 231 -17.70 -37.11 19.27
CA PHE A 231 -17.80 -36.79 17.84
C PHE A 231 -16.63 -35.93 17.31
N PRO A 232 -15.41 -36.50 17.20
CA PRO A 232 -14.27 -35.82 16.60
C PRO A 232 -14.47 -35.61 15.08
N ASN A 233 -15.02 -34.46 14.69
CA ASN A 233 -15.62 -34.23 13.37
C ASN A 233 -14.62 -33.93 12.26
N GLY A 234 -13.58 -33.18 12.57
CA GLY A 234 -12.62 -32.62 11.63
C GLY A 234 -11.20 -32.79 12.13
N LEU A 235 -10.27 -32.72 11.18
CA LEU A 235 -8.88 -33.06 11.41
C LEU A 235 -7.99 -32.23 10.49
N ALA A 236 -6.99 -31.55 11.05
CA ALA A 236 -5.98 -30.83 10.29
C ALA A 236 -4.59 -31.11 10.85
N VAL A 237 -3.58 -31.14 9.98
CA VAL A 237 -2.17 -31.33 10.37
C VAL A 237 -1.38 -30.09 9.98
N ALA A 238 -0.73 -29.46 10.96
CA ALA A 238 0.10 -28.27 10.77
C ALA A 238 1.45 -28.63 10.12
N ALA A 239 2.16 -27.62 9.62
CA ALA A 239 3.46 -27.80 8.98
C ALA A 239 4.53 -28.35 9.94
N ASP A 240 4.39 -28.11 11.24
CA ASP A 240 5.25 -28.62 12.32
C ASP A 240 4.87 -30.03 12.80
N GLY A 241 3.85 -30.64 12.17
CA GLY A 241 3.36 -31.98 12.50
C GLY A 241 2.37 -32.05 13.65
N ARG A 242 1.97 -30.92 14.25
CA ARG A 242 0.86 -30.91 15.22
C ARG A 242 -0.44 -31.33 14.55
N ILE A 243 -1.25 -32.06 15.30
CA ILE A 243 -2.55 -32.58 14.87
C ILE A 243 -3.63 -31.81 15.62
N TYR A 244 -4.55 -31.22 14.89
CA TYR A 244 -5.71 -30.51 15.42
C TYR A 244 -6.94 -31.37 15.14
N VAL A 245 -7.75 -31.60 16.18
CA VAL A 245 -8.98 -32.39 16.09
C VAL A 245 -10.12 -31.55 16.63
N SER A 246 -11.16 -31.31 15.83
CA SER A 246 -12.39 -30.70 16.32
C SER A 246 -13.22 -31.75 17.06
N ASP A 247 -13.28 -31.60 18.37
CA ASP A 247 -14.03 -32.45 19.28
C ASP A 247 -15.43 -31.85 19.43
N GLY A 248 -16.25 -32.04 18.38
CA GLY A 248 -17.37 -31.16 18.08
C GLY A 248 -18.41 -31.07 19.18
N ASP A 249 -18.86 -32.22 19.70
CA ASP A 249 -19.92 -32.23 20.69
C ASP A 249 -19.40 -31.92 22.11
N ASN A 250 -18.07 -31.92 22.30
CA ASN A 250 -17.41 -31.34 23.47
C ASN A 250 -17.07 -29.84 23.30
N ARG A 251 -17.45 -29.22 22.15
CA ARG A 251 -17.31 -27.79 21.87
C ARG A 251 -15.88 -27.26 22.04
N ARG A 252 -14.91 -28.02 21.55
CA ARG A 252 -13.49 -27.68 21.66
C ARG A 252 -12.69 -28.20 20.48
N ILE A 253 -11.50 -27.64 20.28
CA ILE A 253 -10.47 -28.27 19.45
C ILE A 253 -9.35 -28.76 20.35
N GLN A 254 -8.91 -30.00 20.14
CA GLN A 254 -7.79 -30.60 20.85
C GLN A 254 -6.55 -30.66 19.94
N VAL A 255 -5.40 -30.27 20.49
CA VAL A 255 -4.12 -30.25 19.78
C VAL A 255 -3.23 -31.35 20.33
N PHE A 256 -2.64 -32.14 19.45
CA PHE A 256 -1.71 -33.22 19.76
C PHE A 256 -0.39 -33.02 19.02
N THR A 257 0.68 -33.63 19.55
CA THR A 257 1.94 -33.78 18.82
C THR A 257 1.77 -34.78 17.67
N SER A 258 2.76 -34.85 16.76
CA SER A 258 2.78 -35.84 15.67
C SER A 258 2.73 -37.29 16.15
N ALA A 259 3.18 -37.54 17.38
CA ALA A 259 3.15 -38.82 18.08
C ALA A 259 1.86 -39.07 18.88
N GLY A 260 0.90 -38.16 18.84
CA GLY A 260 -0.41 -38.33 19.50
C GLY A 260 -0.45 -37.95 20.98
N LYS A 261 0.57 -37.26 21.50
CA LYS A 261 0.52 -36.74 22.89
C LYS A 261 -0.26 -35.44 22.93
N PHE A 262 -1.19 -35.31 23.88
CA PHE A 262 -1.95 -34.07 24.07
C PHE A 262 -1.02 -32.89 24.33
N LYS A 263 -1.36 -31.72 23.75
CA LYS A 263 -0.62 -30.46 23.91
C LYS A 263 -1.48 -29.40 24.58
N GLN A 264 -2.64 -29.06 23.99
CA GLN A 264 -3.50 -27.99 24.49
C GLN A 264 -4.92 -28.11 23.93
N PHE A 265 -5.82 -27.38 24.57
CA PHE A 265 -7.15 -27.08 24.03
C PHE A 265 -7.11 -25.74 23.27
N VAL A 266 -7.99 -25.61 22.29
CA VAL A 266 -8.36 -24.33 21.68
C VAL A 266 -9.84 -24.13 21.95
N ASP A 267 -10.15 -23.01 22.60
CA ASP A 267 -11.51 -22.62 22.93
C ASP A 267 -12.25 -22.19 21.67
N THR A 268 -13.44 -22.76 21.45
CA THR A 268 -14.26 -22.50 20.27
C THR A 268 -15.58 -21.86 20.68
N SER A 269 -16.10 -20.95 19.87
CA SER A 269 -17.36 -20.27 20.18
C SER A 269 -18.59 -21.19 20.18
N GLY A 270 -18.50 -22.38 19.60
CA GLY A 270 -19.61 -23.32 19.50
C GLY A 270 -19.18 -24.73 19.14
N VAL A 271 -19.80 -25.33 18.11
CA VAL A 271 -19.64 -26.75 17.77
C VAL A 271 -18.74 -26.89 16.53
N PRO A 272 -17.41 -27.04 16.70
CA PRO A 272 -16.51 -27.11 15.57
C PRO A 272 -16.74 -28.41 14.78
N ARG A 273 -17.00 -28.27 13.48
CA ARG A 273 -17.11 -29.38 12.51
C ARG A 273 -15.82 -29.49 11.72
N GLY A 274 -15.80 -29.13 10.44
CA GLY A 274 -14.59 -29.13 9.63
C GLY A 274 -13.59 -28.08 10.10
N ILE A 275 -12.31 -28.43 9.99
CA ILE A 275 -11.19 -27.55 10.31
C ILE A 275 -10.14 -27.65 9.21
N ALA A 276 -9.46 -26.53 8.94
CA ALA A 276 -8.38 -26.48 7.96
C ALA A 276 -7.24 -25.59 8.47
N ILE A 277 -6.04 -25.82 7.96
CA ILE A 277 -4.89 -24.95 8.20
C ILE A 277 -4.39 -24.44 6.85
N ASP A 278 -4.25 -23.13 6.71
CA ASP A 278 -3.74 -22.52 5.49
C ASP A 278 -2.20 -22.44 5.45
N GLN A 279 -1.67 -21.92 4.34
CA GLN A 279 -0.23 -21.75 4.16
C GLN A 279 0.40 -20.75 5.13
N ALA A 280 -0.38 -19.78 5.62
CA ALA A 280 0.04 -18.81 6.64
C ALA A 280 -0.03 -19.40 8.06
N GLN A 281 -0.36 -20.69 8.20
CA GLN A 281 -0.52 -21.38 9.49
C GLN A 281 -1.60 -20.73 10.36
N ARG A 282 -2.73 -20.40 9.75
CA ARG A 282 -3.97 -20.04 10.47
C ARG A 282 -4.90 -21.24 10.49
N LEU A 283 -5.47 -21.51 11.65
CA LEU A 283 -6.45 -22.56 11.86
C LEU A 283 -7.85 -22.00 11.63
N TYR A 284 -8.63 -22.62 10.76
CA TYR A 284 -10.02 -22.29 10.51
C TYR A 284 -10.89 -23.36 11.16
N ALA A 285 -11.97 -22.95 11.81
CA ALA A 285 -12.95 -23.85 12.38
C ALA A 285 -14.36 -23.43 11.96
N VAL A 286 -15.08 -24.37 11.36
CA VAL A 286 -16.49 -24.17 11.01
C VAL A 286 -17.34 -24.43 12.23
N ASP A 287 -18.10 -23.42 12.66
CA ASP A 287 -19.11 -23.53 13.70
C ASP A 287 -20.49 -23.68 13.05
N ALA A 288 -20.95 -24.93 12.98
CA ALA A 288 -22.17 -25.28 12.25
C ALA A 288 -23.45 -24.71 12.90
N LEU A 289 -23.45 -24.52 14.22
CA LEU A 289 -24.61 -24.00 14.94
C LEU A 289 -24.61 -22.47 15.01
N ALA A 290 -23.43 -21.84 15.03
CA ALA A 290 -23.32 -20.39 14.95
C ALA A 290 -23.42 -19.85 13.52
N HIS A 291 -23.33 -20.72 12.50
CA HIS A 291 -23.33 -20.34 11.08
C HIS A 291 -22.14 -19.44 10.71
N THR A 292 -20.99 -19.68 11.35
CA THR A 292 -19.77 -18.86 11.23
C THR A 292 -18.53 -19.72 11.05
N ILE A 293 -17.46 -19.08 10.62
CA ILE A 293 -16.11 -19.65 10.59
C ILE A 293 -15.22 -18.78 11.46
N ASP A 294 -14.60 -19.41 12.45
CA ASP A 294 -13.62 -18.77 13.31
C ASP A 294 -12.20 -19.05 12.81
N VAL A 295 -11.36 -18.03 12.86
CA VAL A 295 -9.96 -18.10 12.44
C VAL A 295 -9.09 -17.88 13.66
N TYR A 296 -8.13 -18.77 13.88
CA TYR A 296 -7.23 -18.78 15.02
C TYR A 296 -5.77 -18.81 14.57
N THR A 297 -4.88 -18.37 15.46
CA THR A 297 -3.47 -18.77 15.43
C THR A 297 -3.36 -20.26 15.77
N LEU A 298 -2.25 -20.91 15.40
CA LEU A 298 -1.99 -22.29 15.81
C LEU A 298 -1.86 -22.47 17.33
N ASP A 299 -1.65 -21.39 18.08
CA ASP A 299 -1.55 -21.42 19.53
C ASP A 299 -2.91 -21.23 20.22
N GLY A 300 -3.98 -21.00 19.45
CA GLY A 300 -5.36 -20.98 19.93
C GLY A 300 -5.94 -19.57 20.14
N GLU A 301 -5.21 -18.51 19.78
CA GLU A 301 -5.75 -17.15 19.85
C GLU A 301 -6.66 -16.88 18.65
N ARG A 302 -7.89 -16.46 18.90
CA ARG A 302 -8.84 -16.09 17.83
C ARG A 302 -8.41 -14.79 17.16
N LEU A 303 -8.19 -14.86 15.85
CA LEU A 303 -7.81 -13.73 14.99
C LEU A 303 -9.01 -12.94 14.50
N THR A 304 -10.02 -13.64 13.97
CA THR A 304 -11.21 -13.03 13.36
C THR A 304 -12.32 -14.08 13.15
N GLN A 305 -13.49 -13.65 12.71
CA GLN A 305 -14.63 -14.50 12.36
C GLN A 305 -15.37 -13.92 11.16
N PHE A 306 -15.96 -14.79 10.34
CA PHE A 306 -16.79 -14.40 9.21
C PHE A 306 -17.96 -15.36 9.03
N GLY A 307 -18.97 -14.93 8.28
CA GLY A 307 -20.24 -15.64 8.15
C GLY A 307 -21.32 -15.10 9.08
N SER A 308 -22.57 -15.44 8.77
CA SER A 308 -23.74 -15.24 9.63
C SER A 308 -24.87 -16.16 9.14
N GLN A 309 -25.92 -16.37 9.92
CA GLN A 309 -27.04 -17.21 9.46
C GLN A 309 -27.81 -16.55 8.30
N GLY A 310 -28.14 -17.32 7.26
CA GLY A 310 -29.05 -16.88 6.19
C GLY A 310 -28.75 -17.50 4.83
N PHE A 311 -29.32 -16.88 3.79
CA PHE A 311 -29.25 -17.34 2.38
C PHE A 311 -28.54 -16.35 1.45
N GLY A 312 -28.20 -15.16 1.95
CA GLY A 312 -27.54 -14.12 1.16
C GLY A 312 -26.04 -14.33 1.00
N PRO A 313 -25.37 -13.49 0.19
CA PRO A 313 -23.92 -13.51 0.04
C PRO A 313 -23.21 -13.41 1.39
N GLY A 314 -22.33 -14.38 1.66
CA GLY A 314 -21.59 -14.44 2.92
C GLY A 314 -22.39 -14.92 4.13
N GLN A 315 -23.62 -15.39 3.94
CA GLN A 315 -24.45 -16.00 4.99
C GLN A 315 -24.52 -17.52 4.79
N PHE A 316 -24.45 -18.29 5.87
CA PHE A 316 -24.43 -19.75 5.87
C PHE A 316 -25.69 -20.35 6.50
N ASN A 317 -26.01 -21.57 6.10
CA ASN A 317 -26.99 -22.42 6.73
C ASN A 317 -26.39 -23.81 7.00
N TYR A 318 -26.07 -24.08 8.27
CA TYR A 318 -25.36 -25.28 8.73
C TYR A 318 -24.09 -25.60 7.93
N PRO A 319 -23.11 -24.67 7.90
CA PRO A 319 -21.85 -24.94 7.21
C PRO A 319 -21.17 -26.16 7.85
N ASN A 320 -20.48 -26.99 7.06
CA ASN A 320 -19.99 -28.28 7.56
C ASN A 320 -18.47 -28.40 7.54
N ASP A 321 -17.87 -28.23 6.37
CA ASP A 321 -16.46 -28.48 6.10
C ASP A 321 -15.78 -27.32 5.37
N ILE A 322 -14.47 -27.23 5.51
CA ILE A 322 -13.65 -26.12 5.05
C ILE A 322 -12.32 -26.60 4.48
N THR A 323 -11.86 -25.97 3.40
CA THR A 323 -10.51 -26.20 2.86
C THR A 323 -9.93 -24.91 2.28
N THR A 324 -8.64 -24.92 1.98
CA THR A 324 -7.95 -23.81 1.31
C THR A 324 -7.20 -24.28 0.08
N ASP A 325 -7.09 -23.41 -0.93
CA ASP A 325 -6.28 -23.69 -2.12
C ASP A 325 -4.90 -23.04 -2.05
N GLN A 326 -4.06 -23.30 -3.06
CA GLN A 326 -2.71 -22.75 -3.14
C GLN A 326 -2.65 -21.23 -3.28
N ARG A 327 -3.79 -20.58 -3.57
CA ARG A 327 -3.93 -19.11 -3.66
C ARG A 327 -4.54 -18.53 -2.38
N ASN A 328 -4.64 -19.33 -1.32
CA ASN A 328 -5.27 -18.98 -0.04
C ASN A 328 -6.74 -18.54 -0.17
N ARG A 329 -7.46 -19.02 -1.19
CA ARG A 329 -8.93 -18.96 -1.19
C ARG A 329 -9.45 -20.01 -0.24
N ILE A 330 -10.52 -19.67 0.46
CA ILE A 330 -11.17 -20.52 1.46
C ILE A 330 -12.47 -21.02 0.85
N TYR A 331 -12.71 -22.33 0.92
CA TYR A 331 -13.92 -22.97 0.41
C TYR A 331 -14.65 -23.58 1.58
N VAL A 332 -15.92 -23.22 1.77
CA VAL A 332 -16.75 -23.69 2.87
C VAL A 332 -18.00 -24.34 2.30
N THR A 333 -18.28 -25.57 2.69
CA THR A 333 -19.56 -26.22 2.36
C THR A 333 -20.67 -25.62 3.18
N ASP A 334 -21.69 -25.11 2.48
CA ASP A 334 -22.87 -24.45 3.03
C ASP A 334 -24.07 -25.39 2.82
N ARG A 335 -24.18 -26.37 3.73
CA ARG A 335 -24.92 -27.60 3.51
C ARG A 335 -26.38 -27.36 3.16
N ASP A 336 -27.10 -26.60 3.98
CA ASP A 336 -28.54 -26.45 3.81
C ASP A 336 -28.91 -25.31 2.84
N ASN A 337 -27.91 -24.64 2.27
CA ASN A 337 -28.04 -23.76 1.10
C ASN A 337 -27.56 -24.43 -0.20
N ASP A 338 -27.26 -25.73 -0.17
CA ASP A 338 -26.89 -26.52 -1.35
C ASP A 338 -25.73 -25.94 -2.18
N GLN A 339 -24.72 -25.36 -1.51
CA GLN A 339 -23.61 -24.68 -2.19
C GLN A 339 -22.27 -24.81 -1.45
N VAL A 340 -21.19 -24.45 -2.13
CA VAL A 340 -19.87 -24.19 -1.54
C VAL A 340 -19.54 -22.73 -1.72
N GLN A 341 -19.36 -21.98 -0.63
CA GLN A 341 -18.96 -20.58 -0.70
C GLN A 341 -17.45 -20.44 -0.76
N VAL A 342 -16.97 -19.53 -1.62
CA VAL A 342 -15.56 -19.21 -1.78
C VAL A 342 -15.28 -17.82 -1.24
N TRP A 343 -14.24 -17.72 -0.41
CA TRP A 343 -13.85 -16.52 0.31
C TRP A 343 -12.38 -16.19 0.06
N GLY A 344 -12.01 -14.93 0.25
CA GLY A 344 -10.64 -14.45 0.13
C GLY A 344 -10.30 -13.43 1.20
N TRP A 345 -9.04 -13.38 1.61
CA TRP A 345 -8.56 -12.30 2.47
C TRP A 345 -8.59 -10.98 1.70
N PRO A 346 -8.99 -9.86 2.33
CA PRO A 346 -8.93 -8.55 1.69
C PRO A 346 -7.49 -8.28 1.25
N VAL A 347 -7.33 -7.85 0.00
CA VAL A 347 -6.04 -7.38 -0.48
C VAL A 347 -5.66 -6.16 0.37
N ALA A 348 -4.44 -6.14 0.91
CA ALA A 348 -3.97 -5.00 1.68
C ALA A 348 -4.05 -3.75 0.80
N GLU A 349 -4.97 -2.84 1.12
CA GLU A 349 -4.95 -1.51 0.54
C GLU A 349 -3.58 -0.89 0.85
N PRO A 350 -2.88 -0.28 -0.13
CA PRO A 350 -1.64 0.40 0.17
C PRO A 350 -1.90 1.42 1.28
N PRO A 351 -1.02 1.53 2.30
CA PRO A 351 -1.27 2.40 3.43
C PRO A 351 -1.55 3.81 2.91
N SER A 352 -2.73 4.34 3.23
CA SER A 352 -3.05 5.73 2.92
C SER A 352 -1.97 6.59 3.56
N ILE A 353 -1.41 7.54 2.81
CA ILE A 353 -0.47 8.52 3.37
C ILE A 353 -1.23 9.28 4.48
N ALA A 354 -0.95 8.93 5.73
CA ALA A 354 -1.56 9.59 6.87
C ALA A 354 -1.00 11.01 6.94
N ALA A 355 -1.87 12.00 6.72
CA ALA A 355 -1.51 13.38 6.96
C ALA A 355 -1.19 13.57 8.46
N PRO A 356 -0.22 14.43 8.84
CA PRO A 356 0.04 14.72 10.23
C PRO A 356 -1.23 15.24 10.92
N THR A 357 -1.60 14.66 12.05
CA THR A 357 -2.79 15.11 12.82
C THR A 357 -2.46 16.23 13.81
N THR A 358 -1.18 16.58 13.97
CA THR A 358 -0.69 17.60 14.90
C THR A 358 -0.06 18.78 14.17
N LEU A 359 -0.22 19.97 14.73
CA LEU A 359 0.33 21.22 14.20
C LEU A 359 1.87 21.15 14.05
N SER A 360 2.55 20.48 14.98
CA SER A 360 4.01 20.28 14.96
C SER A 360 4.48 19.40 13.80
N GLY A 361 3.71 18.39 13.39
CA GLY A 361 4.03 17.53 12.26
C GLY A 361 3.94 18.25 10.91
N TRP A 362 2.97 19.17 10.77
CA TRP A 362 2.89 20.05 9.60
C TRP A 362 4.02 21.09 9.55
N LEU A 363 4.38 21.68 10.69
CA LEU A 363 5.45 22.68 10.77
C LEU A 363 6.79 22.15 10.26
N ALA A 364 7.16 20.90 10.59
CA ALA A 364 8.40 20.29 10.11
C ALA A 364 8.46 20.12 8.58
N CYS A 365 7.31 19.93 7.93
CA CYS A 365 7.22 19.74 6.47
C CYS A 365 7.18 21.07 5.70
N LEU A 366 6.72 22.16 6.34
CA LEU A 366 6.50 23.45 5.70
C LEU A 366 7.70 24.41 5.78
N VAL A 367 8.67 24.18 6.67
CA VAL A 367 9.86 25.04 6.85
C VAL A 367 10.64 25.31 5.55
N PRO A 368 10.88 24.34 4.64
CA PRO A 368 11.56 24.61 3.37
C PRO A 368 10.77 25.55 2.44
N PHE A 369 9.43 25.43 2.44
CA PHE A 369 8.54 26.27 1.64
C PHE A 369 8.37 27.68 2.23
N MET A 370 8.48 27.82 3.55
CA MET A 370 8.43 29.11 4.24
C MET A 370 9.69 29.98 4.00
N LEU A 371 10.79 29.39 3.53
CA LEU A 371 12.02 30.11 3.16
C LEU A 371 12.04 30.60 1.70
N LEU A 372 11.20 30.05 0.82
CA LEU A 372 11.10 30.46 -0.60
C LEU A 372 10.78 31.95 -0.81
N PRO A 373 9.85 32.58 -0.04
CA PRO A 373 9.56 34.01 -0.18
C PRO A 373 10.77 34.91 0.12
N LEU A 374 11.71 34.45 0.96
CA LEU A 374 12.92 35.18 1.30
C LEU A 374 13.91 35.24 0.12
N LEU A 375 13.95 34.18 -0.70
CA LEU A 375 14.74 34.13 -1.94
C LEU A 375 14.14 35.04 -3.02
N LEU A 376 12.82 35.17 -3.07
CA LEU A 376 12.13 36.10 -3.98
C LEU A 376 12.45 37.57 -3.65
N LEU A 377 12.67 37.91 -2.38
CA LEU A 377 13.06 39.26 -1.92
C LEU A 377 14.50 39.66 -2.32
N LEU A 378 15.35 38.69 -2.69
CA LEU A 378 16.73 38.93 -3.16
C LEU A 378 16.83 39.09 -4.69
N ARG A 379 15.74 38.89 -5.43
CA ARG A 379 15.74 38.94 -6.90
C ARG A 379 15.80 40.40 -7.38
N LYS A 380 16.82 40.73 -8.19
CA LYS A 380 16.92 42.06 -8.83
C LYS A 380 15.79 42.23 -9.86
N ILE A 381 15.22 43.43 -9.92
CA ILE A 381 14.25 43.83 -10.94
C ILE A 381 15.02 44.05 -12.24
N ARG A 382 14.70 43.27 -13.27
CA ARG A 382 15.28 43.43 -14.61
C ARG A 382 14.46 44.44 -15.40
N ILE A 383 15.14 45.37 -16.05
CA ILE A 383 14.52 46.38 -16.92
C ILE A 383 15.26 46.33 -18.24
N ILE A 384 14.53 46.04 -19.33
CA ILE A 384 15.11 46.06 -20.67
C ILE A 384 15.26 47.52 -21.10
N VAL A 385 16.44 47.91 -21.56
CA VAL A 385 16.74 49.29 -21.99
C VAL A 385 17.02 49.34 -23.49
N THR A 386 16.56 50.40 -24.14
CA THR A 386 16.88 50.70 -25.54
C THR A 386 18.00 51.74 -25.63
N PRO A 387 18.75 51.83 -26.74
CA PRO A 387 19.81 52.82 -26.91
C PRO A 387 19.36 54.26 -26.66
N GLY A 388 18.22 54.66 -27.22
CA GLY A 388 17.68 56.01 -27.00
C GLY A 388 17.34 56.31 -25.54
N PHE A 389 17.01 55.29 -24.73
CA PHE A 389 16.82 55.48 -23.29
C PHE A 389 18.15 55.63 -22.55
N VAL A 390 19.19 54.88 -22.95
CA VAL A 390 20.53 55.02 -22.35
C VAL A 390 21.09 56.41 -22.67
N ASP A 391 20.91 56.90 -23.90
CA ASP A 391 21.29 58.26 -24.28
C ASP A 391 20.53 59.31 -23.46
N ALA A 392 19.23 59.12 -23.23
CA ALA A 392 18.44 60.00 -22.36
C ALA A 392 18.91 59.97 -20.90
N LEU A 393 19.36 58.80 -20.40
CA LEU A 393 19.91 58.65 -19.06
C LEU A 393 21.26 59.37 -18.90
N ILE A 394 22.09 59.35 -19.95
CA ILE A 394 23.36 60.09 -20.02
C ILE A 394 23.08 61.59 -20.08
N ALA A 395 22.17 62.04 -20.95
CA ALA A 395 21.80 63.44 -21.09
C ALA A 395 21.19 64.04 -19.80
N ALA A 396 20.58 63.21 -18.96
CA ALA A 396 20.05 63.61 -17.66
C ALA A 396 21.09 63.63 -16.53
N GLU A 397 22.34 63.24 -16.78
CA GLU A 397 23.41 63.09 -15.78
C GLU A 397 23.02 62.18 -14.59
N GLN A 398 22.39 61.04 -14.87
CA GLN A 398 21.90 60.10 -13.85
C GLN A 398 22.59 58.73 -13.86
N VAL A 399 23.67 58.55 -14.63
CA VAL A 399 24.38 57.27 -14.83
C VAL A 399 24.93 56.74 -13.50
N LYS A 400 25.54 57.60 -12.68
CA LYS A 400 26.08 57.27 -11.36
C LYS A 400 25.01 56.89 -10.36
N ARG A 401 23.86 57.54 -10.42
CA ARG A 401 22.72 57.21 -9.56
C ARG A 401 22.08 55.89 -9.97
N ALA A 402 22.00 55.59 -11.25
CA ALA A 402 21.52 54.30 -11.75
C ALA A 402 22.42 53.14 -11.33
N SER A 403 23.74 53.28 -11.47
CA SER A 403 24.73 52.26 -11.07
C SER A 403 24.69 51.93 -9.57
N GLY A 404 24.41 52.93 -8.72
CA GLY A 404 24.33 52.75 -7.25
C GLY A 404 23.13 51.92 -6.75
N ARG A 405 22.13 51.62 -7.59
CA ARG A 405 20.89 50.95 -7.16
C ARG A 405 20.97 49.42 -7.25
N ARG A 406 21.30 48.80 -6.12
CA ARG A 406 21.41 47.32 -6.00
C ARG A 406 20.16 46.50 -6.33
N ARG A 407 18.98 47.12 -6.41
CA ARG A 407 17.68 46.44 -6.61
C ARG A 407 17.29 46.31 -8.09
N ILE A 408 17.93 47.06 -8.99
CA ILE A 408 17.66 47.01 -10.43
C ILE A 408 18.84 46.41 -11.19
N ARG A 409 18.57 45.86 -12.37
CA ARG A 409 19.55 45.43 -13.36
C ARG A 409 19.06 45.87 -14.72
N LEU A 410 19.78 46.81 -15.35
CA LEU A 410 19.54 47.22 -16.73
C LEU A 410 20.05 46.11 -17.64
N VAL A 411 19.25 45.74 -18.65
CA VAL A 411 19.57 44.66 -19.56
C VAL A 411 19.34 45.12 -20.99
N ALA A 412 20.29 44.83 -21.88
CA ALA A 412 20.17 45.07 -23.31
C ALA A 412 20.49 43.79 -24.10
N PRO A 413 20.06 43.69 -25.37
CA PRO A 413 20.47 42.61 -26.26
C PRO A 413 21.99 42.57 -26.44
N GLU A 414 22.57 41.37 -26.61
CA GLU A 414 24.01 41.19 -26.83
C GLU A 414 24.55 41.97 -28.03
N GLU A 415 23.74 42.15 -29.07
CA GLU A 415 24.07 42.91 -30.28
C GLU A 415 24.37 44.39 -30.01
N ASP A 416 23.78 44.95 -28.95
CA ASP A 416 24.01 46.35 -28.58
C ASP A 416 25.33 46.56 -27.83
N ARG A 417 26.06 45.49 -27.47
CA ARG A 417 27.28 45.62 -26.66
C ARG A 417 28.32 46.51 -27.33
N GLU A 418 28.49 46.38 -28.65
CA GLU A 418 29.45 47.15 -29.43
C GLU A 418 29.20 48.67 -29.35
N LEU A 419 27.94 49.10 -29.14
CA LEU A 419 27.58 50.50 -29.00
C LEU A 419 28.15 51.17 -27.74
N TYR A 420 28.46 50.37 -26.70
CA TYR A 420 28.87 50.86 -25.39
C TYR A 420 30.31 50.48 -25.02
N GLU A 421 30.99 49.70 -25.85
CA GLU A 421 32.35 49.25 -25.58
C GLU A 421 33.32 50.45 -25.53
N GLY A 422 34.12 50.53 -24.47
CA GLY A 422 35.06 51.64 -24.25
C GLY A 422 34.44 52.98 -23.85
N ARG A 423 33.10 53.09 -23.73
CA ARG A 423 32.43 54.32 -23.29
C ARG A 423 32.36 54.41 -21.76
N THR A 424 32.74 55.57 -21.23
CA THR A 424 32.71 55.88 -19.80
C THR A 424 31.98 57.19 -19.57
N GLU A 425 30.96 57.17 -18.74
CA GLU A 425 30.14 58.34 -18.39
C GLU A 425 30.04 58.46 -16.87
N GLU A 426 30.20 59.67 -16.32
CA GLU A 426 30.23 59.93 -14.87
C GLU A 426 31.21 59.04 -14.07
N GLY A 427 32.29 58.57 -14.72
CA GLY A 427 33.28 57.67 -14.13
C GLY A 427 32.85 56.20 -14.07
N ILE A 428 31.80 55.81 -14.79
CA ILE A 428 31.29 54.44 -14.89
C ILE A 428 31.40 53.96 -16.33
N VAL A 429 32.02 52.80 -16.53
CA VAL A 429 32.04 52.14 -17.84
C VAL A 429 30.62 51.64 -18.12
N LEU A 430 30.04 52.03 -19.26
CA LEU A 430 28.64 51.71 -19.57
C LEU A 430 28.38 50.20 -19.67
N THR A 431 29.39 49.41 -20.02
CA THR A 431 29.33 47.95 -20.03
C THR A 431 29.27 47.30 -18.64
N ASP A 432 29.63 48.04 -17.59
CA ASP A 432 29.46 47.58 -16.20
C ASP A 432 28.06 47.95 -15.65
N LEU A 433 27.43 48.97 -16.23
CA LEU A 433 26.08 49.41 -15.88
C LEU A 433 25.00 48.51 -16.50
N ILE A 434 25.19 48.10 -17.76
CA ILE A 434 24.22 47.35 -18.55
C ILE A 434 24.66 45.89 -18.68
N ALA A 435 23.79 44.96 -18.35
CA ALA A 435 24.01 43.56 -18.63
C ALA A 435 23.55 43.21 -20.04
N PHE A 436 24.43 42.65 -20.84
CA PHE A 436 24.11 42.19 -22.19
C PHE A 436 23.75 40.70 -22.16
N GLU A 437 22.61 40.35 -22.77
CA GLU A 437 22.08 38.99 -22.77
C GLU A 437 21.70 38.57 -24.21
N ALA A 438 21.97 37.31 -24.55
CA ALA A 438 21.51 36.72 -25.80
C ALA A 438 19.98 36.62 -25.83
N HIS A 439 19.39 36.80 -27.00
CA HIS A 439 17.94 36.73 -27.21
C HIS A 439 17.55 35.45 -27.99
N SER A 440 16.26 35.13 -28.03
CA SER A 440 15.72 34.01 -28.82
C SER A 440 15.18 34.55 -30.14
N GLU A 441 15.82 34.20 -31.25
CA GLU A 441 15.37 34.59 -32.59
C GLU A 441 13.93 34.10 -32.87
N SER A 442 13.60 32.89 -32.41
CA SER A 442 12.25 32.33 -32.55
C SER A 442 11.19 33.13 -31.78
N ASP A 443 11.52 33.61 -30.57
CA ASP A 443 10.59 34.40 -29.77
C ASP A 443 10.44 35.81 -30.36
N ALA A 444 11.54 36.41 -30.80
CA ALA A 444 11.53 37.72 -31.46
C ALA A 444 10.68 37.68 -32.73
N ARG A 445 10.85 36.66 -33.59
CA ARG A 445 10.03 36.49 -34.80
C ARG A 445 8.55 36.31 -34.49
N THR A 446 8.22 35.51 -33.48
CA THR A 446 6.83 35.32 -33.02
C THR A 446 6.21 36.63 -32.54
N VAL A 447 6.99 37.45 -31.82
CA VAL A 447 6.54 38.75 -31.33
C VAL A 447 6.39 39.75 -32.48
N ALA A 448 7.30 39.73 -33.46
CA ALA A 448 7.23 40.56 -34.66
C ALA A 448 5.94 40.29 -35.45
N GLU A 449 5.59 39.02 -35.66
CA GLU A 449 4.35 38.62 -36.36
C GLU A 449 3.09 38.99 -35.56
N ARG A 450 3.13 38.87 -34.23
CA ARG A 450 1.97 39.10 -33.37
C ARG A 450 1.66 40.57 -33.10
N VAL A 451 2.70 41.40 -32.96
CA VAL A 451 2.57 42.82 -32.57
C VAL A 451 2.83 43.75 -33.77
N GLU A 452 3.16 43.20 -34.95
CA GLU A 452 3.44 43.93 -36.19
C GLU A 452 4.54 45.00 -36.02
N VAL A 453 5.63 44.64 -35.33
CA VAL A 453 6.79 45.51 -35.07
C VAL A 453 8.01 45.12 -35.91
N SER A 454 8.96 46.04 -36.05
CA SER A 454 10.24 45.75 -36.71
C SER A 454 10.97 44.60 -36.01
N GLU A 455 11.81 43.86 -36.74
CA GLU A 455 12.59 42.75 -36.18
C GLU A 455 13.47 43.22 -35.00
N LYS A 456 14.04 44.43 -35.11
CA LYS A 456 14.84 45.06 -34.05
C LYS A 456 14.00 45.35 -32.79
N ASP A 457 12.80 45.89 -32.96
CA ASP A 457 11.87 46.18 -31.85
C ASP A 457 11.33 44.90 -31.20
N ALA A 458 11.14 43.85 -32.00
CA ALA A 458 10.69 42.55 -31.53
C ALA A 458 11.69 41.89 -30.60
N ILE A 459 13.00 42.13 -30.78
CA ILE A 459 14.04 41.66 -29.86
C ILE A 459 13.85 42.29 -28.48
N TYR A 460 13.76 43.63 -28.38
CA TYR A 460 13.53 44.30 -27.09
C TYR A 460 12.21 43.88 -26.47
N LEU A 461 11.15 43.77 -27.26
CA LEU A 461 9.83 43.42 -26.77
C LEU A 461 9.77 41.97 -26.26
N SER A 462 10.40 41.01 -26.95
CA SER A 462 10.47 39.62 -26.50
C SER A 462 11.23 39.47 -25.18
N MET A 463 12.34 40.19 -25.02
CA MET A 463 13.09 40.24 -23.76
C MET A 463 12.26 40.93 -22.67
N ALA A 464 11.54 42.00 -23.01
CA ALA A 464 10.75 42.78 -22.05
C ALA A 464 9.49 42.05 -21.59
N MET A 465 8.87 41.20 -22.41
CA MET A 465 7.77 40.31 -21.99
C MET A 465 8.22 39.33 -20.90
N ARG A 466 9.48 38.85 -20.95
CA ARG A 466 10.07 38.00 -19.90
C ARG A 466 10.42 38.78 -18.64
N ALA A 467 10.93 40.02 -18.80
CA ALA A 467 11.31 40.88 -17.68
C ALA A 467 10.13 41.66 -17.06
N ARG A 468 9.01 41.78 -17.78
CA ARG A 468 7.83 42.60 -17.51
C ARG A 468 8.09 44.11 -17.41
N ALA A 469 9.21 44.60 -17.92
CA ALA A 469 9.55 46.02 -17.91
C ALA A 469 10.44 46.40 -19.11
N LEU A 470 10.08 47.49 -19.79
CA LEU A 470 10.82 48.11 -20.89
C LEU A 470 11.02 49.60 -20.60
N ALA A 471 12.24 50.09 -20.77
CA ALA A 471 12.58 51.51 -20.70
C ALA A 471 13.01 52.00 -22.09
N SER A 472 12.22 52.92 -22.65
CA SER A 472 12.41 53.41 -24.02
C SER A 472 11.82 54.80 -24.20
N GLU A 473 12.49 55.63 -25.01
CA GLU A 473 11.97 56.92 -25.46
C GLU A 473 11.24 56.83 -26.81
N ASP A 474 11.31 55.70 -27.50
CA ASP A 474 10.60 55.48 -28.75
C ASP A 474 9.09 55.39 -28.49
N ARG A 475 8.28 56.20 -29.19
CA ARG A 475 6.83 56.24 -28.97
C ARG A 475 6.11 55.00 -29.50
N ASP A 476 6.58 54.43 -30.61
CA ASP A 476 5.91 53.34 -31.29
C ASP A 476 6.23 52.00 -30.61
N LEU A 477 7.48 51.82 -30.18
CA LEU A 477 7.87 50.67 -29.37
C LEU A 477 7.15 50.67 -28.02
N ARG A 478 6.99 51.83 -27.38
CA ARG A 478 6.24 51.95 -26.11
C ARG A 478 4.77 51.55 -26.26
N ARG A 479 4.10 51.99 -27.32
CA ARG A 479 2.70 51.58 -27.60
C ARG A 479 2.59 50.07 -27.78
N SER A 480 3.51 49.50 -28.55
CA SER A 480 3.59 48.06 -28.80
C SER A 480 3.86 47.26 -27.52
N ALA A 481 4.69 47.78 -26.62
CA ALA A 481 4.95 47.19 -25.32
C ALA A 481 3.73 47.20 -24.39
N VAL A 482 2.94 48.28 -24.39
CA VAL A 482 1.69 48.32 -23.62
C VAL A 482 0.67 47.31 -24.14
N LEU A 483 0.56 47.15 -25.48
CA LEU A 483 -0.30 46.13 -26.10
C LEU A 483 0.14 44.70 -25.73
N ALA A 484 1.43 44.50 -25.50
CA ALA A 484 2.00 43.23 -25.03
C ALA A 484 1.98 43.07 -23.50
N GLU A 485 1.24 43.93 -22.78
CA GLU A 485 1.15 43.95 -21.31
C GLU A 485 2.49 44.14 -20.58
N VAL A 486 3.46 44.78 -21.23
CA VAL A 486 4.76 45.11 -20.65
C VAL A 486 4.68 46.50 -20.01
N ARG A 487 5.20 46.64 -18.78
CA ARG A 487 5.31 47.96 -18.14
C ARG A 487 6.34 48.80 -18.89
N VAL A 488 5.94 49.98 -19.31
CA VAL A 488 6.79 50.93 -20.02
C VAL A 488 7.26 52.04 -19.10
N LEU A 489 8.52 52.44 -19.22
CA LEU A 489 9.14 53.52 -18.47
C LEU A 489 9.78 54.52 -19.45
N SER A 490 9.33 55.77 -19.41
CA SER A 490 10.14 56.89 -19.92
C SER A 490 11.27 57.20 -18.94
N ILE A 491 12.18 58.10 -19.32
CA ILE A 491 13.22 58.61 -18.45
C ILE A 491 12.61 59.27 -17.21
N GLU A 492 11.53 60.04 -17.35
CA GLU A 492 10.81 60.65 -16.22
C GLU A 492 10.24 59.59 -15.28
N ASP A 493 9.56 58.57 -15.83
CA ASP A 493 9.00 57.46 -15.04
C ASP A 493 10.09 56.68 -14.32
N PHE A 494 11.20 56.39 -15.01
CA PHE A 494 12.33 55.66 -14.44
C PHE A 494 12.98 56.44 -13.29
N LEU A 495 13.17 57.75 -13.46
CA LEU A 495 13.72 58.60 -12.43
C LEU A 495 12.80 58.68 -11.22
N GLN A 496 11.50 58.87 -11.43
CA GLN A 496 10.52 58.92 -10.35
C GLN A 496 10.44 57.59 -9.59
N ASP A 497 10.31 56.47 -10.30
CA ASP A 497 10.01 55.18 -9.72
C ASP A 497 11.23 54.48 -9.09
N TYR A 498 12.42 54.72 -9.63
CA TYR A 498 13.63 53.97 -9.25
C TYR A 498 14.74 54.85 -8.66
N LEU A 499 14.86 56.11 -9.07
CA LEU A 499 15.93 57.01 -8.61
C LEU A 499 15.47 58.05 -7.58
N GLY A 500 14.17 58.37 -7.51
CA GLY A 500 13.54 59.36 -6.63
C GLY A 500 13.86 60.81 -7.02
N ALA A 501 12.94 61.74 -6.74
CA ALA A 501 13.11 63.18 -7.03
C ALA A 501 14.39 63.76 -6.39
N GLU A 502 15.05 64.68 -7.11
CA GLU A 502 16.15 65.48 -6.58
C GLU A 502 15.69 66.20 -5.31
N ARG A 503 16.38 65.97 -4.19
CA ARG A 503 16.33 66.91 -3.08
C ARG A 503 17.44 67.92 -3.35
N SER A 504 17.04 69.10 -3.78
CA SER A 504 17.83 70.33 -3.73
C SER A 504 18.49 70.53 -2.37
#